data_AF-A0A1G8V6P0-F1
#
_entry.id   AF-A0A1G8V6P0-F1
#
_cell.length_a   1.000
_cell.length_b   1.000
_cell.length_c   1.000
_cell.angle_alpha   90.00
_cell.angle_beta   90.00
_cell.angle_gamma   90.00
#
_symmetry.space_group_name_H-M   'P 1'
#
loop_
_entity.id
_entity.type
_entity.pdbx_description
1 polymer ?
#
loop_
_entity_poly.entity_id
_entity_poly.type
_entity_poly.pdbx_seq_one_letter_code
_entity_poly.pdbx_strand_id
1 'polypeptide(L)'
;MWNLIKCECLRFRKWALGLTALHLLLLGYLYIGGALRPSEPGIAYSAAILYALVGLAFGLVQVGGYRRPSQWVFLVHRPLAPARIWLSLVAAALLLITIAIVAPLYLVLLGVDFGSAQDFDLRFYLLPPYLFGLVFSFYLCGTFVLLSSSRAALLVLALPALFLTREAGLWIFLPQLAVIGLLLWLNRCAFKPDQKAQPKSAAALVPTALAIQWGLYYTLYAVASLTFQFGQMALNQHPNSNPVPDTPHSIVGMEDTAAMQYAFGENEAPLLKRELAIAEVHRAYAGWNHFPFPQQLPFADRGGYLLDKARNVQWHFSHDRMLFKGINSRSGADAGWMGRSGRIYPSTDGMAADEYFREIPLVVDETTLVTPRELYRADFDSRRLELLHALENDEEYRSGPQLEGKMAVAISNRNLYFFDAFSLRNGHELLQPDATVALPGSIDNLHSIYVAELADGYAVSFLYGTYERQGWSPALLVSGLLPLGGEFSDTSTRPLQPSFSDWFIYKQYLISPLLAYLSKATWSAIEPRHEGSVSLHTLLSRPIPVQVRTAMLVSALLCALLTALLSRRTQLESRGRAIWITCNAFTGIPGLLTFLCLSEWREADRDQAAAEVAQRAQLA
;
A
#
# COMPACT_ATOMS: atom_id res chain seq x y z
N MET A 1 -32.57 24.68 5.17
CA MET A 1 -31.35 23.83 5.20
C MET A 1 -30.84 23.68 6.62
N TRP A 2 -30.45 24.76 7.31
CA TRP A 2 -29.93 24.71 8.68
C TRP A 2 -30.77 23.90 9.68
N ASN A 3 -32.10 24.08 9.70
CA ASN A 3 -32.98 23.31 10.59
C ASN A 3 -32.87 21.79 10.36
N LEU A 4 -32.69 21.34 9.12
CA LEU A 4 -32.53 19.92 8.80
C LEU A 4 -31.17 19.39 9.29
N ILE A 5 -30.10 20.18 9.11
CA ILE A 5 -28.77 19.86 9.65
C ILE A 5 -28.85 19.69 11.17
N LYS A 6 -29.45 20.68 11.86
CA LYS A 6 -29.63 20.64 13.32
C LYS A 6 -30.42 19.42 13.77
N CYS A 7 -31.52 19.09 13.10
CA CYS A 7 -32.33 17.90 13.41
C CYS A 7 -31.52 16.61 13.29
N GLU A 8 -30.73 16.47 12.23
CA GLU A 8 -29.87 15.29 12.03
C GLU A 8 -28.76 15.20 13.07
N CYS A 9 -28.09 16.31 13.40
CA CYS A 9 -27.11 16.33 14.48
C CYS A 9 -27.74 15.95 15.83
N LEU A 10 -28.95 16.42 16.14
CA LEU A 10 -29.67 16.06 17.37
C LEU A 10 -30.06 14.57 17.39
N ARG A 11 -30.44 14.01 16.25
CA ARG A 11 -30.78 12.59 16.10
C ARG A 11 -29.60 11.69 16.46
N PHE A 12 -28.39 12.04 16.03
CA PHE A 12 -27.17 11.26 16.28
C PHE A 12 -26.34 11.71 17.49
N ARG A 13 -26.79 12.74 18.22
CA ARG A 13 -26.04 13.36 19.32
C ARG A 13 -25.50 12.35 20.35
N LYS A 14 -26.34 11.43 20.83
CA LYS A 14 -25.93 10.45 21.86
C LYS A 14 -24.86 9.49 21.33
N TRP A 15 -25.02 9.03 20.09
CA TRP A 15 -24.06 8.16 19.42
C TRP A 15 -22.72 8.86 19.18
N ALA A 16 -22.77 10.11 18.70
CA ALA A 16 -21.57 10.91 18.49
C ALA A 16 -20.81 11.14 19.81
N LEU A 17 -21.49 11.57 20.88
CA LEU A 17 -20.86 11.76 22.19
C LEU A 17 -20.28 10.46 22.77
N GLY A 18 -21.00 9.35 22.66
CA GLY A 18 -20.50 8.03 23.10
C GLY A 18 -19.26 7.60 22.31
N LEU A 19 -19.26 7.81 20.99
CA LEU A 19 -18.12 7.50 20.14
C LEU A 19 -16.93 8.43 20.41
N THR A 20 -17.15 9.74 20.62
CA THR A 20 -16.11 10.69 21.04
C THR A 20 -15.45 10.22 22.34
N ALA A 21 -16.25 9.83 23.35
CA ALA A 21 -15.72 9.35 24.63
C ALA A 21 -14.92 8.05 24.47
N LEU A 22 -15.44 7.07 23.75
CA LEU A 22 -14.73 5.82 23.45
C LEU A 22 -13.43 6.08 22.68
N HIS A 23 -13.47 6.98 21.71
CA HIS A 23 -12.31 7.35 20.91
C HIS A 23 -11.24 8.05 21.73
N LEU A 24 -11.61 8.98 22.63
CA LEU A 24 -10.67 9.59 23.57
C LEU A 24 -10.02 8.56 24.51
N LEU A 25 -10.80 7.58 25.01
CA LEU A 25 -10.25 6.49 25.83
C LEU A 25 -9.24 5.65 25.04
N LEU A 26 -9.55 5.32 23.78
CA LEU A 26 -8.64 4.57 22.90
C LEU A 26 -7.37 5.37 22.61
N LEU A 27 -7.49 6.66 22.29
CA LEU A 27 -6.34 7.53 22.05
C LEU A 27 -5.48 7.69 23.30
N GLY A 28 -6.10 7.83 24.48
CA GLY A 28 -5.38 7.86 25.76
C GLY A 28 -4.62 6.56 26.03
N TYR A 29 -5.23 5.40 25.74
CA TYR A 29 -4.57 4.11 25.84
C TYR A 29 -3.38 4.00 24.88
N LEU A 30 -3.56 4.35 23.60
CA LEU A 30 -2.49 4.34 22.60
C LEU A 30 -1.37 5.32 22.94
N TYR A 31 -1.70 6.48 23.52
CA TYR A 31 -0.72 7.45 24.01
C TYR A 31 0.15 6.86 25.12
N ILE A 32 -0.48 6.29 26.16
CA ILE A 32 0.22 5.67 27.29
C ILE A 32 1.10 4.50 26.81
N GLY A 33 0.61 3.72 25.85
CA GLY A 33 1.36 2.62 25.24
C GLY A 33 2.46 3.06 24.26
N GLY A 34 2.64 4.35 24.00
CA GLY A 34 3.59 4.88 23.01
C GLY A 34 3.20 4.62 21.55
N ALA A 35 2.04 4.03 21.29
CA ALA A 35 1.57 3.59 19.97
C ALA A 35 0.99 4.72 19.10
N LEU A 36 0.90 5.96 19.60
CA LEU A 36 0.62 7.14 18.76
C LEU A 36 1.84 7.63 17.97
N ARG A 37 3.03 7.10 18.27
CA ARG A 37 4.28 7.34 17.53
C ARG A 37 4.35 6.44 16.28
N PRO A 38 5.46 6.42 15.49
CA PRO A 38 5.64 5.42 14.45
C PRO A 38 5.28 4.05 15.02
N SER A 39 4.15 3.54 14.57
CA SER A 39 3.50 2.38 15.16
C SER A 39 3.75 1.21 14.25
N GLU A 40 3.78 0.00 14.82
CA GLU A 40 3.85 -1.19 14.01
C GLU A 40 2.75 -1.14 12.93
N PRO A 41 3.08 -1.44 11.66
CA PRO A 41 2.13 -1.33 10.56
C PRO A 41 0.80 -2.04 10.82
N GLY A 42 0.82 -3.15 11.57
CA GLY A 42 -0.39 -3.89 11.96
C GLY A 42 -1.39 -3.07 12.77
N ILE A 43 -0.94 -2.25 13.72
CA ILE A 43 -1.80 -1.39 14.54
C ILE A 43 -2.42 -0.29 13.66
N ALA A 44 -1.59 0.36 12.84
CA ALA A 44 -2.01 1.38 11.90
C ALA A 44 -3.11 0.87 10.94
N TYR A 45 -2.88 -0.29 10.31
CA TYR A 45 -3.84 -0.90 9.40
C TYR A 45 -5.15 -1.28 10.12
N SER A 46 -5.05 -1.85 11.32
CA SER A 46 -6.22 -2.21 12.12
C SER A 46 -7.06 -0.98 12.49
N ALA A 47 -6.41 0.11 12.89
CA ALA A 47 -7.07 1.37 13.17
C ALA A 47 -7.76 1.95 11.92
N ALA A 48 -7.06 1.98 10.78
CA ALA A 48 -7.62 2.48 9.53
C ALA A 48 -8.87 1.69 9.08
N ILE A 49 -8.83 0.35 9.21
CA ILE A 49 -9.99 -0.52 8.95
C ILE A 49 -11.13 -0.21 9.92
N LEU A 50 -10.85 -0.04 11.21
CA LEU A 50 -11.87 0.31 12.20
C LEU A 50 -12.56 1.65 11.85
N TYR A 51 -11.79 2.69 11.52
CA TYR A 51 -12.34 3.98 11.08
C TYR A 51 -13.18 3.85 9.80
N ALA A 52 -12.71 3.06 8.82
CA ALA A 52 -13.46 2.77 7.60
C ALA A 52 -14.81 2.09 7.91
N LEU A 53 -14.82 1.09 8.79
CA LEU A 53 -16.04 0.40 9.23
C LEU A 53 -17.00 1.33 9.97
N VAL A 54 -16.50 2.21 10.84
CA VAL A 54 -17.30 3.24 11.53
C VAL A 54 -17.96 4.19 10.54
N GLY A 55 -17.20 4.69 9.56
CA GLY A 55 -17.73 5.54 8.49
C GLY A 55 -18.83 4.84 7.68
N LEU A 56 -18.55 3.62 7.22
CA LEU A 56 -19.51 2.80 6.48
C LEU A 56 -20.79 2.56 7.28
N ALA A 57 -20.67 2.11 8.54
CA ALA A 57 -21.81 1.88 9.42
C ALA A 57 -22.63 3.14 9.63
N PHE A 58 -21.99 4.30 9.82
CA PHE A 58 -22.68 5.57 9.97
C PHE A 58 -23.50 5.95 8.73
N GLY A 59 -22.91 5.80 7.54
CA GLY A 59 -23.63 6.04 6.26
C GLY A 59 -24.83 5.13 6.09
N LEU A 60 -24.66 3.84 6.41
CA LEU A 60 -25.72 2.84 6.38
C LEU A 60 -26.85 3.17 7.36
N VAL A 61 -26.53 3.53 8.61
CA VAL A 61 -27.55 3.82 9.63
C VAL A 61 -28.28 5.13 9.34
N GLN A 62 -27.57 6.18 8.90
CA GLN A 62 -28.19 7.48 8.64
C GLN A 62 -29.24 7.39 7.53
N VAL A 63 -28.86 6.84 6.37
CA VAL A 63 -29.76 6.71 5.21
C VAL A 63 -30.73 5.53 5.40
N GLY A 64 -30.31 4.45 6.06
CA GLY A 64 -31.15 3.27 6.29
C GLY A 64 -32.40 3.61 7.10
N GLY A 65 -32.28 4.55 8.06
CA GLY A 65 -33.42 5.07 8.79
C GLY A 65 -34.42 5.88 7.95
N TYR A 66 -34.11 6.21 6.70
CA TYR A 66 -35.02 6.87 5.75
C TYR A 66 -35.59 5.92 4.70
N ARG A 67 -35.18 4.65 4.67
CA ARG A 67 -35.60 3.69 3.63
C ARG A 67 -37.07 3.28 3.74
N ARG A 68 -37.72 3.50 4.88
CA ARG A 68 -39.17 3.23 5.00
C ARG A 68 -39.92 4.13 4.02
N PRO A 69 -40.80 3.60 3.15
CA PRO A 69 -41.44 4.39 2.09
C PRO A 69 -42.09 5.69 2.59
N SER A 70 -42.78 5.64 3.73
CA SER A 70 -43.39 6.83 4.35
C SER A 70 -42.38 7.90 4.76
N GLN A 71 -41.23 7.50 5.30
CA GLN A 71 -40.17 8.40 5.73
C GLN A 71 -39.39 8.98 4.56
N TRP A 72 -39.16 8.18 3.51
CA TRP A 72 -38.54 8.64 2.28
C TRP A 72 -39.41 9.68 1.57
N VAL A 73 -40.70 9.37 1.40
CA VAL A 73 -41.68 10.28 0.79
C VAL A 73 -41.74 11.57 1.61
N PHE A 74 -41.84 11.49 2.94
CA PHE A 74 -41.83 12.68 3.79
C PHE A 74 -40.54 13.50 3.66
N LEU A 75 -39.38 12.84 3.57
CA LEU A 75 -38.10 13.51 3.41
C LEU A 75 -38.03 14.26 2.08
N VAL A 76 -38.36 13.60 0.97
CA VAL A 76 -38.23 14.15 -0.39
C VAL A 76 -39.27 15.25 -0.67
N HIS A 77 -40.45 15.20 -0.04
CA HIS A 77 -41.51 16.20 -0.19
C HIS A 77 -41.37 17.42 0.74
N ARG A 78 -40.28 17.54 1.49
CA ARG A 78 -40.00 18.80 2.22
C ARG A 78 -39.92 19.97 1.22
N PRO A 79 -40.27 21.20 1.64
CA PRO A 79 -40.24 22.39 0.78
C PRO A 79 -38.79 22.88 0.53
N LEU A 80 -37.94 21.98 0.03
CA LEU A 80 -36.55 22.17 -0.31
C LEU A 80 -36.24 21.35 -1.56
N ALA A 81 -35.43 21.89 -2.46
CA ALA A 81 -34.94 21.11 -3.59
C ALA A 81 -34.20 19.85 -3.10
N PRO A 82 -34.33 18.68 -3.76
CA PRO A 82 -33.70 17.43 -3.33
C PRO A 82 -32.19 17.54 -3.09
N ALA A 83 -31.49 18.33 -3.91
CA ALA A 83 -30.07 18.62 -3.73
C ALA A 83 -29.75 19.29 -2.38
N ARG A 84 -30.61 20.21 -1.92
CA ARG A 84 -30.45 20.90 -0.64
C ARG A 84 -30.75 19.99 0.54
N ILE A 85 -31.67 19.04 0.38
CA ILE A 85 -31.98 18.02 1.38
C ILE A 85 -30.77 17.10 1.55
N TRP A 86 -30.30 16.52 0.45
CA TRP A 86 -29.09 15.69 0.41
C TRP A 86 -27.88 16.41 1.03
N LEU A 87 -27.60 17.64 0.59
CA LEU A 87 -26.48 18.43 1.12
C LEU A 87 -26.62 18.69 2.62
N SER A 88 -27.85 18.84 3.13
CA SER A 88 -28.07 19.01 4.57
C SER A 88 -27.77 17.72 5.34
N LEU A 89 -28.07 16.54 4.80
CA LEU A 89 -27.73 15.25 5.43
C LEU A 89 -26.21 15.04 5.46
N VAL A 90 -25.55 15.30 4.34
CA VAL A 90 -24.09 15.20 4.21
C VAL A 90 -23.39 16.22 5.13
N ALA A 91 -23.87 17.45 5.19
CA ALA A 91 -23.33 18.47 6.10
C ALA A 91 -23.48 18.09 7.57
N ALA A 92 -24.60 17.48 7.97
CA ALA A 92 -24.76 16.96 9.32
C ALA A 92 -23.77 15.83 9.62
N ALA A 93 -23.55 14.91 8.66
CA ALA A 93 -22.58 13.84 8.79
C ALA A 93 -21.14 14.36 8.90
N LEU A 94 -20.76 15.34 8.09
CA LEU A 94 -19.47 16.02 8.17
C LEU A 94 -19.23 16.58 9.58
N LEU A 95 -20.19 17.32 10.14
CA LEU A 95 -20.09 17.86 11.50
C LEU A 95 -19.95 16.77 12.56
N LEU A 96 -20.73 15.69 12.46
CA LEU A 96 -20.69 14.58 13.41
C LEU A 96 -19.37 13.81 13.35
N ILE A 97 -18.83 13.56 12.15
CA ILE A 97 -17.50 12.94 11.97
C ILE A 97 -16.41 13.87 12.53
N THR A 98 -16.50 15.18 12.29
CA THR A 98 -15.54 16.14 12.87
C THR A 98 -15.55 16.08 14.39
N ILE A 99 -16.72 16.04 15.03
CA ILE A 99 -16.85 15.98 16.49
C ILE A 99 -16.40 14.62 17.06
N ALA A 100 -16.68 13.52 16.37
CA ALA A 100 -16.38 12.18 16.86
C ALA A 100 -14.94 11.74 16.61
N ILE A 101 -14.34 12.18 15.50
CA ILE A 101 -13.04 11.68 15.03
C ILE A 101 -11.98 12.79 15.08
N VAL A 102 -12.21 13.89 14.36
CA VAL A 102 -11.18 14.93 14.14
C VAL A 102 -10.88 15.71 15.41
N ALA A 103 -11.91 16.17 16.12
CA ALA A 103 -11.75 16.98 17.32
C ALA A 103 -11.04 16.22 18.45
N PRO A 104 -11.38 14.95 18.77
CA PRO A 104 -10.63 14.15 19.74
C PRO A 104 -9.16 13.97 19.38
N LEU A 105 -8.86 13.71 18.10
CA LEU A 105 -7.48 13.57 17.64
C LEU A 105 -6.70 14.87 17.83
N TYR A 106 -7.22 16.01 17.36
CA TYR A 106 -6.56 17.29 17.57
C TYR A 106 -6.45 17.65 19.05
N LEU A 107 -7.46 17.33 19.88
CA LEU A 107 -7.41 17.58 21.31
C LEU A 107 -6.27 16.80 21.98
N VAL A 108 -6.08 15.53 21.61
CA VAL A 108 -4.96 14.73 22.12
C VAL A 108 -3.64 15.24 21.56
N LEU A 109 -3.52 15.46 20.25
CA LEU A 109 -2.29 15.93 19.62
C LEU A 109 -1.84 17.28 20.20
N LEU A 110 -2.73 18.28 20.23
CA LEU A 110 -2.44 19.59 20.81
C LEU A 110 -2.20 19.49 22.33
N GLY A 111 -2.93 18.62 23.02
CA GLY A 111 -2.73 18.39 24.45
C GLY A 111 -1.35 17.82 24.78
N VAL A 112 -0.83 16.93 23.93
CA VAL A 112 0.52 16.37 24.09
C VAL A 112 1.58 17.38 23.64
N ASP A 113 1.38 18.04 22.51
CA ASP A 113 2.29 19.04 21.96
C ASP A 113 2.50 20.22 22.93
N PHE A 114 1.43 20.78 23.50
CA PHE A 114 1.56 21.84 24.51
C PHE A 114 1.90 21.33 25.91
N GLY A 115 1.61 20.07 26.22
CA GLY A 115 1.72 19.49 27.56
C GLY A 115 3.00 18.68 27.82
N SER A 116 3.82 18.46 26.81
CA SER A 116 5.03 17.63 26.90
C SER A 116 6.22 18.26 26.19
N ALA A 117 7.42 17.71 26.39
CA ALA A 117 8.62 18.12 25.67
C ALA A 117 8.72 17.50 24.25
N GLN A 118 7.69 16.80 23.79
CA GLN A 118 7.66 16.19 22.46
C GLN A 118 7.49 17.27 21.40
N ASP A 119 8.26 17.16 20.31
CA ASP A 119 8.06 17.99 19.12
C ASP A 119 7.17 17.22 18.14
N PHE A 120 6.04 17.82 17.77
CA PHE A 120 5.12 17.25 16.79
C PHE A 120 5.31 17.95 15.44
N ASP A 121 5.80 17.19 14.46
CA ASP A 121 5.88 17.66 13.08
C ASP A 121 4.49 17.88 12.46
N LEU A 122 4.43 18.70 11.41
CA LEU A 122 3.23 18.94 10.60
C LEU A 122 2.50 17.64 10.21
N ARG A 123 3.23 16.58 9.86
CA ARG A 123 2.67 15.26 9.51
C ARG A 123 1.73 14.66 10.55
N PHE A 124 1.92 14.93 11.84
CA PHE A 124 1.00 14.45 12.87
C PHE A 124 -0.34 15.20 12.82
N TYR A 125 -0.31 16.50 12.51
CA TYR A 125 -1.53 17.30 12.29
C TYR A 125 -2.23 16.98 10.96
N LEU A 126 -1.54 16.32 10.03
CA LEU A 126 -2.14 15.78 8.80
C LEU A 126 -2.89 14.45 9.04
N LEU A 127 -2.65 13.77 10.16
CA LEU A 127 -3.33 12.51 10.47
C LEU A 127 -4.86 12.70 10.67
N PRO A 128 -5.36 13.68 11.46
CA PRO A 128 -6.79 13.95 11.57
C PRO A 128 -7.52 14.20 10.23
N PRO A 129 -7.06 15.09 9.32
CA PRO A 129 -7.72 15.28 8.03
C PRO A 129 -7.61 14.06 7.12
N TYR A 130 -6.53 13.28 7.19
CA TYR A 130 -6.41 12.03 6.46
C TYR A 130 -7.47 11.01 6.93
N LEU A 131 -7.58 10.79 8.23
CA LEU A 131 -8.59 9.89 8.81
C LEU A 131 -10.01 10.40 8.58
N PHE A 132 -10.22 11.71 8.60
CA PHE A 132 -11.48 12.32 8.21
C PHE A 132 -11.88 11.95 6.78
N GLY A 133 -10.96 12.12 5.82
CA GLY A 133 -11.21 11.76 4.43
C GLY A 133 -11.50 10.26 4.26
N LEU A 134 -10.81 9.40 5.00
CA LEU A 134 -11.06 7.96 5.03
C LEU A 134 -12.47 7.65 5.57
N VAL A 135 -12.81 8.10 6.78
CA VAL A 135 -14.13 7.88 7.40
C VAL A 135 -15.23 8.45 6.52
N PHE A 136 -15.05 9.65 5.99
CA PHE A 136 -16.05 10.33 5.17
C PHE A 136 -16.26 9.63 3.83
N SER A 137 -15.20 9.14 3.17
CA SER A 137 -15.33 8.37 1.93
C SER A 137 -16.08 7.04 2.14
N PHE A 138 -15.83 6.33 3.24
CA PHE A 138 -16.58 5.12 3.58
C PHE A 138 -18.03 5.43 3.99
N TYR A 139 -18.27 6.55 4.68
CA TYR A 139 -19.62 7.07 4.91
C TYR A 139 -20.38 7.27 3.60
N LEU A 140 -19.76 7.94 2.62
CA LEU A 140 -20.37 8.17 1.30
C LEU A 140 -20.60 6.86 0.53
N CYS A 141 -19.74 5.85 0.71
CA CYS A 141 -20.00 4.52 0.17
C CYS A 141 -21.24 3.88 0.81
N GLY A 142 -21.36 3.96 2.14
CA GLY A 142 -22.54 3.44 2.86
C GLY A 142 -23.85 4.11 2.42
N THR A 143 -23.83 5.43 2.27
CA THR A 143 -25.00 6.16 1.74
C THR A 143 -25.31 5.77 0.30
N PHE A 144 -24.29 5.63 -0.56
CA PHE A 144 -24.47 5.24 -1.95
C PHE A 144 -25.03 3.82 -2.09
N VAL A 145 -24.52 2.86 -1.32
CA VAL A 145 -24.98 1.47 -1.29
C VAL A 145 -26.48 1.38 -0.98
N LEU A 146 -26.98 2.24 -0.08
CA LEU A 146 -28.41 2.25 0.27
C LEU A 146 -29.29 3.01 -0.71
N LEU A 147 -28.74 4.04 -1.38
CA LEU A 147 -29.47 4.83 -2.35
C LEU A 147 -29.51 4.19 -3.74
N SER A 148 -28.52 3.35 -4.05
CA SER A 148 -28.42 2.68 -5.34
C SER A 148 -29.47 1.56 -5.49
N SER A 149 -30.00 1.41 -6.70
CA SER A 149 -30.92 0.33 -7.05
C SER A 149 -30.21 -1.02 -7.26
N SER A 150 -28.89 -1.02 -7.47
CA SER A 150 -28.12 -2.23 -7.77
C SER A 150 -27.33 -2.73 -6.56
N ARG A 151 -27.36 -4.05 -6.34
CA ARG A 151 -26.52 -4.72 -5.31
C ARG A 151 -25.01 -4.58 -5.61
N ALA A 152 -24.65 -4.36 -6.87
CA ALA A 152 -23.26 -4.13 -7.28
C ALA A 152 -22.69 -2.82 -6.71
N ALA A 153 -23.54 -1.93 -6.14
CA ALA A 153 -23.08 -0.72 -5.47
C ALA A 153 -22.11 -0.98 -4.31
N LEU A 154 -22.14 -2.17 -3.69
CA LEU A 154 -21.17 -2.57 -2.67
C LEU A 154 -19.71 -2.51 -3.17
N LEU A 155 -19.50 -2.68 -4.48
CA LEU A 155 -18.16 -2.70 -5.06
C LEU A 155 -17.51 -1.31 -5.10
N VAL A 156 -18.28 -0.24 -4.92
CA VAL A 156 -17.75 1.12 -4.77
C VAL A 156 -16.84 1.25 -3.54
N LEU A 157 -16.96 0.35 -2.54
CA LEU A 157 -16.06 0.28 -1.38
C LEU A 157 -14.59 0.08 -1.75
N ALA A 158 -14.30 -0.44 -2.94
CA ALA A 158 -12.92 -0.59 -3.42
C ALA A 158 -12.22 0.74 -3.70
N LEU A 159 -12.95 1.83 -3.95
CA LEU A 159 -12.37 3.16 -4.21
C LEU A 159 -11.64 3.72 -2.97
N PRO A 160 -12.26 3.85 -1.79
CA PRO A 160 -11.55 4.33 -0.62
C PRO A 160 -10.62 3.29 0.01
N ALA A 161 -10.81 2.00 -0.28
CA ALA A 161 -9.90 0.95 0.15
C ALA A 161 -8.47 1.13 -0.39
N LEU A 162 -8.29 1.88 -1.49
CA LEU A 162 -6.98 2.22 -2.04
C LEU A 162 -6.10 2.98 -1.03
N PHE A 163 -6.69 3.72 -0.10
CA PHE A 163 -5.98 4.49 0.91
C PHE A 163 -5.52 3.64 2.10
N LEU A 164 -6.06 2.44 2.30
CA LEU A 164 -5.78 1.60 3.47
C LEU A 164 -4.40 0.95 3.45
N THR A 165 -3.62 1.03 2.37
CA THR A 165 -2.50 0.08 2.13
C THR A 165 -1.16 0.71 1.79
N ARG A 166 -1.01 2.05 1.92
CA ARG A 166 0.13 2.73 1.31
C ARG A 166 0.84 3.71 2.23
N GLU A 167 2.15 3.78 2.00
CA GLU A 167 3.02 4.81 2.53
C GLU A 167 2.63 6.15 1.88
N ALA A 168 2.10 7.04 2.70
CA ALA A 168 1.39 8.22 2.23
C ALA A 168 2.03 9.48 2.80
N GLY A 169 2.40 10.44 1.95
CA GLY A 169 2.67 11.81 2.36
C GLY A 169 1.57 12.76 1.94
N LEU A 170 1.91 14.04 1.84
CA LEU A 170 1.01 15.12 1.39
C LEU A 170 0.26 14.81 0.08
N TRP A 171 0.87 14.06 -0.83
CA TRP A 171 0.26 13.73 -2.12
C TRP A 171 -0.97 12.82 -2.01
N ILE A 172 -1.15 12.09 -0.90
CA ILE A 172 -2.31 11.21 -0.69
C ILE A 172 -3.64 11.98 -0.64
N PHE A 173 -3.61 13.26 -0.28
CA PHE A 173 -4.81 14.07 -0.18
C PHE A 173 -5.46 14.34 -1.54
N LEU A 174 -4.69 14.41 -2.63
CA LEU A 174 -5.22 14.62 -3.98
C LEU A 174 -6.13 13.47 -4.46
N PRO A 175 -5.68 12.20 -4.50
CA PRO A 175 -6.53 11.08 -4.87
C PRO A 175 -7.66 10.89 -3.86
N GLN A 176 -7.44 11.18 -2.57
CA GLN A 176 -8.50 11.14 -1.55
C GLN A 176 -9.63 12.14 -1.83
N LEU A 177 -9.28 13.40 -2.13
CA LEU A 177 -10.25 14.42 -2.53
C LEU A 177 -10.96 14.06 -3.84
N ALA A 178 -10.25 13.48 -4.81
CA ALA A 178 -10.84 13.02 -6.07
C ALA A 178 -11.87 11.90 -5.83
N VAL A 179 -11.55 10.91 -4.99
CA VAL A 179 -12.48 9.83 -4.60
C VAL A 179 -13.68 10.39 -3.84
N ILE A 180 -13.47 11.31 -2.88
CA ILE A 180 -14.57 11.97 -2.16
C ILE A 180 -15.47 12.75 -3.13
N GLY A 181 -14.88 13.51 -4.05
CA GLY A 181 -15.61 14.25 -5.09
C GLY A 181 -16.46 13.35 -5.97
N LEU A 182 -15.88 12.24 -6.44
CA LEU A 182 -16.60 11.21 -7.20
C LEU A 182 -17.75 10.61 -6.38
N LEU A 183 -17.50 10.23 -5.12
CA LEU A 183 -18.53 9.65 -4.25
C LEU A 183 -19.66 10.64 -3.92
N LEU A 184 -19.34 11.93 -3.73
CA LEU A 184 -20.34 12.98 -3.58
C LEU A 184 -21.21 13.11 -4.83
N TRP A 185 -20.59 13.08 -6.02
CA TRP A 185 -21.30 13.10 -7.30
C TRP A 185 -22.23 11.89 -7.47
N LEU A 186 -21.72 10.68 -7.17
CA LEU A 186 -22.50 9.44 -7.21
C LEU A 186 -23.70 9.49 -6.26
N ASN A 187 -23.49 9.91 -5.02
CA ASN A 187 -24.57 10.08 -4.04
C ASN A 187 -25.60 11.12 -4.48
N ARG A 188 -25.15 12.24 -5.04
CA ARG A 188 -26.05 13.29 -5.56
C ARG A 188 -26.93 12.77 -6.70
N CYS A 189 -26.39 11.92 -7.57
CA CYS A 189 -27.13 11.29 -8.66
C CYS A 189 -28.09 10.19 -8.16
N ALA A 190 -27.69 9.45 -7.12
CA ALA A 190 -28.51 8.40 -6.51
C ALA A 190 -29.63 8.96 -5.63
N PHE A 191 -29.51 10.19 -5.10
CA PHE A 191 -30.54 10.82 -4.27
C PHE A 191 -31.69 11.37 -5.13
N LYS A 192 -32.73 10.55 -5.36
CA LYS A 192 -33.90 10.88 -6.19
C LYS A 192 -35.22 10.33 -5.63
N PRO A 193 -36.38 10.89 -6.00
CA PRO A 193 -37.68 10.47 -5.45
C PRO A 193 -37.94 8.97 -5.60
N ASP A 194 -37.71 8.41 -6.79
CA ASP A 194 -37.79 6.97 -7.04
C ASP A 194 -36.43 6.30 -6.87
N GLN A 195 -36.27 5.57 -5.77
CA GLN A 195 -35.04 4.83 -5.46
C GLN A 195 -34.80 3.63 -6.38
N LYS A 196 -35.84 3.10 -7.03
CA LYS A 196 -35.70 1.92 -7.91
C LYS A 196 -35.28 2.30 -9.32
N ALA A 197 -35.59 3.52 -9.75
CA ALA A 197 -35.19 4.01 -11.06
C ALA A 197 -33.69 3.82 -11.28
N GLN A 198 -33.29 3.46 -12.50
CA GLN A 198 -31.89 3.41 -12.90
C GLN A 198 -31.36 4.79 -13.31
N PRO A 199 -30.03 5.02 -13.30
CA PRO A 199 -29.44 6.24 -13.83
C PRO A 199 -29.61 6.31 -15.36
N LYS A 200 -30.39 7.29 -15.85
CA LYS A 200 -30.64 7.48 -17.29
C LYS A 200 -29.66 8.44 -17.97
N SER A 201 -29.12 9.42 -17.23
CA SER A 201 -28.17 10.39 -17.80
C SER A 201 -26.76 9.79 -17.90
N ALA A 202 -26.05 10.08 -18.99
CA ALA A 202 -24.65 9.66 -19.16
C ALA A 202 -23.77 10.13 -17.99
N ALA A 203 -24.05 11.32 -17.46
CA ALA A 203 -23.33 11.91 -16.33
C ALA A 203 -23.52 11.15 -15.00
N ALA A 204 -24.60 10.37 -14.84
CA ALA A 204 -24.80 9.48 -13.70
C ALA A 204 -24.33 8.05 -13.99
N LEU A 205 -24.61 7.56 -15.20
CA LEU A 205 -24.33 6.19 -15.64
C LEU A 205 -22.84 5.91 -15.73
N VAL A 206 -22.07 6.76 -16.43
CA VAL A 206 -20.64 6.52 -16.69
C VAL A 206 -19.83 6.49 -15.39
N PRO A 207 -19.93 7.49 -14.48
CA PRO A 207 -19.16 7.44 -13.22
C PRO A 207 -19.56 6.26 -12.34
N THR A 208 -20.85 5.89 -12.30
CA THR A 208 -21.34 4.74 -11.53
C THR A 208 -20.77 3.44 -12.10
N ALA A 209 -20.81 3.29 -13.43
CA ALA A 209 -20.28 2.12 -14.11
C ALA A 209 -18.78 1.97 -13.85
N LEU A 210 -17.99 3.05 -14.00
CA LEU A 210 -16.55 3.03 -13.77
C LEU A 210 -16.20 2.69 -12.31
N ALA A 211 -16.91 3.27 -11.33
CA ALA A 211 -16.69 2.97 -9.92
C ALA A 211 -16.97 1.50 -9.59
N ILE A 212 -18.04 0.91 -10.14
CA ILE A 212 -18.37 -0.50 -9.96
C ILE A 212 -17.39 -1.40 -10.71
N GLN A 213 -16.99 -1.05 -11.94
CA GLN A 213 -15.98 -1.79 -12.71
C GLN A 213 -14.64 -1.85 -11.99
N TRP A 214 -14.22 -0.75 -11.37
CA TRP A 214 -13.01 -0.70 -10.54
C TRP A 214 -13.09 -1.69 -9.37
N GLY A 215 -14.20 -1.69 -8.64
CA GLY A 215 -14.40 -2.64 -7.55
C GLY A 215 -14.47 -4.10 -8.02
N LEU A 216 -15.20 -4.37 -9.10
CA LEU A 216 -15.24 -5.70 -9.73
C LEU A 216 -13.85 -6.17 -10.12
N TYR A 217 -13.03 -5.31 -10.71
CA TYR A 217 -11.67 -5.65 -11.11
C TYR A 217 -10.85 -6.16 -9.91
N TYR A 218 -10.82 -5.43 -8.79
CA TYR A 218 -10.10 -5.88 -7.60
C TYR A 218 -10.73 -7.11 -6.95
N THR A 219 -12.05 -7.20 -6.91
CA THR A 219 -12.73 -8.40 -6.37
C THR A 219 -12.40 -9.63 -7.20
N LEU A 220 -12.50 -9.55 -8.53
CA LEU A 220 -12.14 -10.65 -9.43
C LEU A 220 -10.66 -11.00 -9.32
N TYR A 221 -9.79 -10.00 -9.23
CA TYR A 221 -8.36 -10.21 -9.04
C TYR A 221 -8.05 -10.93 -7.72
N ALA A 222 -8.66 -10.49 -6.62
CA ALA A 222 -8.49 -11.10 -5.31
C ALA A 222 -9.05 -12.53 -5.28
N VAL A 223 -10.28 -12.73 -5.76
CA VAL A 223 -10.92 -14.05 -5.83
C VAL A 223 -10.10 -14.99 -6.70
N ALA A 224 -9.70 -14.58 -7.92
CA ALA A 224 -8.85 -15.41 -8.78
C ALA A 224 -7.52 -15.77 -8.11
N SER A 225 -6.90 -14.82 -7.40
CA SER A 225 -5.65 -15.05 -6.66
C SER A 225 -5.83 -16.06 -5.54
N LEU A 226 -6.84 -15.87 -4.69
CA LEU A 226 -7.12 -16.70 -3.54
C LEU A 226 -7.58 -18.11 -3.96
N THR A 227 -8.51 -18.20 -4.91
CA THR A 227 -8.97 -19.50 -5.43
C THR A 227 -7.83 -20.30 -6.01
N PHE A 228 -6.92 -19.66 -6.76
CA PHE A 228 -5.76 -20.34 -7.30
C PHE A 228 -4.79 -20.79 -6.19
N GLN A 229 -4.45 -19.91 -5.24
CA GLN A 229 -3.54 -20.25 -4.14
C GLN A 229 -4.11 -21.35 -3.24
N PHE A 230 -5.35 -21.19 -2.76
CA PHE A 230 -6.00 -22.21 -1.94
C PHE A 230 -6.27 -23.50 -2.71
N GLY A 231 -6.60 -23.42 -3.99
CA GLY A 231 -6.73 -24.60 -4.85
C GLY A 231 -5.42 -25.37 -4.94
N GLN A 232 -4.30 -24.69 -5.19
CA GLN A 232 -2.99 -25.33 -5.19
C GLN A 232 -2.58 -25.86 -3.80
N MET A 233 -2.91 -25.17 -2.72
CA MET A 233 -2.66 -25.67 -1.36
C MET A 233 -3.48 -26.94 -1.09
N ALA A 234 -4.76 -26.97 -1.47
CA ALA A 234 -5.63 -28.14 -1.31
C ALA A 234 -5.16 -29.34 -2.14
N LEU A 235 -4.54 -29.09 -3.30
CA LEU A 235 -3.92 -30.11 -4.14
C LEU A 235 -2.48 -30.46 -3.72
N ASN A 236 -1.93 -29.82 -2.69
CA ASN A 236 -0.53 -29.92 -2.26
C ASN A 236 0.49 -29.65 -3.41
N GLN A 237 0.14 -28.74 -4.30
CA GLN A 237 0.94 -28.28 -5.44
C GLN A 237 1.40 -26.83 -5.29
N HIS A 238 1.09 -26.19 -4.16
CA HIS A 238 1.44 -24.80 -3.95
C HIS A 238 2.97 -24.62 -3.90
N PRO A 239 3.57 -23.69 -4.68
CA PRO A 239 5.02 -23.54 -4.74
C PRO A 239 5.71 -23.29 -3.39
N ASN A 240 5.02 -22.69 -2.41
CA ASN A 240 5.56 -22.53 -1.06
C ASN A 240 5.68 -23.85 -0.26
N SER A 241 4.89 -24.86 -0.60
CA SER A 241 4.82 -26.13 0.15
C SER A 241 5.44 -27.29 -0.61
N ASN A 242 5.33 -27.25 -1.94
CA ASN A 242 5.88 -28.25 -2.86
C ASN A 242 6.54 -27.51 -4.04
N PRO A 243 7.70 -26.87 -3.81
CA PRO A 243 8.36 -26.12 -4.85
C PRO A 243 8.88 -27.05 -5.96
N VAL A 244 8.62 -26.67 -7.22
CA VAL A 244 9.19 -27.35 -8.38
C VAL A 244 10.69 -27.02 -8.46
N PRO A 245 11.58 -28.00 -8.73
CA PRO A 245 13.01 -27.75 -8.88
C PRO A 245 13.30 -26.66 -9.93
N ASP A 246 14.42 -25.96 -9.77
CA ASP A 246 14.88 -24.89 -10.67
C ASP A 246 13.91 -23.70 -10.77
N THR A 247 13.18 -23.43 -9.68
CA THR A 247 12.33 -22.24 -9.54
C THR A 247 12.73 -21.40 -8.33
N PRO A 248 12.41 -20.09 -8.27
CA PRO A 248 12.78 -19.24 -7.13
C PRO A 248 12.31 -19.78 -5.79
N HIS A 249 11.07 -20.29 -5.73
CA HIS A 249 10.51 -20.83 -4.49
C HIS A 249 11.23 -22.11 -4.04
N SER A 250 11.82 -22.88 -4.97
CA SER A 250 12.67 -24.02 -4.60
C SER A 250 13.94 -23.57 -3.92
N ILE A 251 14.58 -22.51 -4.41
CA ILE A 251 15.81 -21.98 -3.81
C ILE A 251 15.53 -21.35 -2.45
N VAL A 252 14.46 -20.58 -2.33
CA VAL A 252 14.05 -19.95 -1.07
C VAL A 252 13.72 -20.99 0.01
N GLY A 253 13.16 -22.14 -0.40
CA GLY A 253 12.81 -23.24 0.49
C GLY A 253 13.99 -24.16 0.87
N MET A 254 15.15 -24.02 0.23
CA MET A 254 16.37 -24.74 0.61
C MET A 254 17.00 -24.13 1.86
N GLU A 255 17.76 -24.94 2.59
CA GLU A 255 18.74 -24.44 3.58
C GLU A 255 19.78 -23.57 2.87
N ASP A 256 20.28 -22.53 3.52
CA ASP A 256 21.18 -21.54 2.91
C ASP A 256 22.42 -22.17 2.28
N THR A 257 23.03 -23.14 2.98
CA THR A 257 24.16 -23.92 2.47
C THR A 257 23.81 -24.72 1.22
N ALA A 258 22.63 -25.35 1.20
CA ALA A 258 22.16 -26.12 0.05
C ALA A 258 21.83 -25.22 -1.15
N ALA A 259 21.21 -24.06 -0.90
CA ALA A 259 20.94 -23.05 -1.92
C ALA A 259 22.24 -22.54 -2.56
N MET A 260 23.26 -22.26 -1.73
CA MET A 260 24.58 -21.84 -2.21
C MET A 260 25.24 -22.92 -3.08
N GLN A 261 25.28 -24.17 -2.62
CA GLN A 261 25.83 -25.30 -3.39
C GLN A 261 25.08 -25.50 -4.72
N TYR A 262 23.75 -25.38 -4.70
CA TYR A 262 22.93 -25.49 -5.91
C TYR A 262 23.27 -24.40 -6.95
N ALA A 263 23.56 -23.19 -6.47
CA ALA A 263 23.84 -22.02 -7.29
C ALA A 263 25.16 -22.15 -8.07
N PHE A 264 26.21 -22.61 -7.39
CA PHE A 264 27.50 -22.94 -8.01
C PHE A 264 27.43 -24.22 -8.86
N GLY A 265 26.53 -25.15 -8.55
CA GLY A 265 26.22 -26.30 -9.39
C GLY A 265 27.30 -27.40 -9.39
N GLU A 266 27.15 -28.37 -10.31
CA GLU A 266 27.97 -29.58 -10.30
C GLU A 266 29.32 -29.44 -11.03
N ASN A 267 29.53 -28.39 -11.81
CA ASN A 267 30.74 -28.25 -12.63
C ASN A 267 31.91 -27.59 -11.90
N GLU A 268 31.72 -27.16 -10.66
CA GLU A 268 32.77 -26.54 -9.86
C GLU A 268 33.82 -27.52 -9.37
N ALA A 269 35.02 -26.98 -9.14
CA ALA A 269 36.16 -27.72 -8.61
C ALA A 269 35.77 -28.49 -7.34
N PRO A 270 36.19 -29.77 -7.18
CA PRO A 270 35.87 -30.57 -6.00
C PRO A 270 36.26 -29.93 -4.67
N LEU A 271 37.27 -29.05 -4.67
CA LEU A 271 37.69 -28.29 -3.50
C LEU A 271 36.64 -27.26 -3.07
N LEU A 272 36.16 -26.42 -3.99
CA LEU A 272 35.14 -25.41 -3.70
C LEU A 272 33.87 -26.04 -3.15
N LYS A 273 33.44 -27.18 -3.69
CA LYS A 273 32.28 -27.92 -3.15
C LYS A 273 32.49 -28.38 -1.72
N ARG A 274 33.71 -28.81 -1.36
CA ARG A 274 34.03 -29.22 0.01
C ARG A 274 34.06 -28.03 0.95
N GLU A 275 34.61 -26.90 0.52
CA GLU A 275 34.62 -25.67 1.32
C GLU A 275 33.21 -25.15 1.54
N LEU A 276 32.37 -25.06 0.50
CA LEU A 276 30.97 -24.67 0.63
C LEU A 276 30.14 -25.64 1.47
N ALA A 277 30.57 -26.89 1.64
CA ALA A 277 29.89 -27.86 2.51
C ALA A 277 30.18 -27.68 4.01
N ILE A 278 31.26 -26.97 4.35
CA ILE A 278 31.65 -26.68 5.73
C ILE A 278 31.52 -25.20 6.08
N ALA A 279 31.38 -24.32 5.09
CA ALA A 279 31.22 -22.88 5.27
C ALA A 279 29.87 -22.54 5.91
N GLU A 280 29.88 -21.53 6.77
CA GLU A 280 28.66 -20.90 7.27
C GLU A 280 28.13 -19.97 6.17
N VAL A 281 26.86 -20.19 5.79
CA VAL A 281 26.21 -19.39 4.75
C VAL A 281 25.20 -18.46 5.39
N HIS A 282 25.37 -17.18 5.13
CA HIS A 282 24.51 -16.12 5.63
C HIS A 282 23.63 -15.58 4.51
N ARG A 283 22.38 -15.26 4.84
CA ARG A 283 21.43 -14.69 3.89
C ARG A 283 21.18 -13.22 4.20
N ALA A 284 21.59 -12.35 3.28
CA ALA A 284 21.33 -10.91 3.33
C ALA A 284 20.14 -10.52 2.44
N TYR A 285 19.40 -9.50 2.87
CA TYR A 285 18.21 -9.01 2.15
C TYR A 285 18.23 -7.49 2.03
N ALA A 286 17.61 -6.96 0.97
CA ALA A 286 17.24 -5.54 0.95
C ALA A 286 16.22 -5.30 2.08
N GLY A 287 16.55 -4.40 3.01
CA GLY A 287 15.77 -4.17 4.22
C GLY A 287 14.58 -3.23 3.99
N TRP A 288 14.65 -2.38 2.96
CA TRP A 288 13.59 -1.43 2.64
C TRP A 288 13.49 -1.18 1.14
N ASN A 289 12.26 -0.92 0.70
CA ASN A 289 12.00 -0.54 -0.68
C ASN A 289 12.38 0.91 -0.95
N HIS A 290 12.33 1.79 0.06
CA HIS A 290 12.74 3.20 -0.03
C HIS A 290 13.01 3.79 1.37
N PHE A 291 13.67 4.95 1.42
CA PHE A 291 13.81 5.74 2.64
C PHE A 291 12.54 6.54 2.96
N PRO A 292 12.31 6.90 4.23
CA PRO A 292 11.28 7.85 4.58
C PRO A 292 11.47 9.17 3.82
N PHE A 293 10.35 9.82 3.48
CA PHE A 293 10.37 11.08 2.74
C PHE A 293 9.68 12.21 3.53
N PRO A 294 9.95 13.49 3.17
CA PRO A 294 9.42 14.62 3.93
C PRO A 294 7.91 14.58 4.08
N GLN A 295 7.43 14.81 5.30
CA GLN A 295 6.01 14.80 5.65
C GLN A 295 5.26 13.49 5.34
N GLN A 296 5.96 12.35 5.32
CA GLN A 296 5.33 11.03 5.34
C GLN A 296 4.48 10.88 6.61
N LEU A 297 3.24 10.40 6.46
CA LEU A 297 2.30 10.26 7.56
C LEU A 297 2.86 9.31 8.64
N PRO A 298 2.65 9.60 9.95
CA PRO A 298 3.33 8.88 11.03
C PRO A 298 3.11 7.36 11.05
N PHE A 299 1.97 6.88 10.57
CA PHE A 299 1.66 5.44 10.53
C PHE A 299 2.39 4.68 9.40
N ALA A 300 2.89 5.42 8.41
CA ALA A 300 3.65 4.90 7.29
C ALA A 300 5.15 5.04 7.52
N ASP A 301 5.56 5.85 8.49
CA ASP A 301 6.95 6.05 8.82
C ASP A 301 7.49 4.83 9.58
N ARG A 302 8.61 4.29 9.09
CA ARG A 302 9.34 3.19 9.72
C ARG A 302 10.48 3.70 10.61
N GLY A 303 10.57 5.03 10.80
CA GLY A 303 11.54 5.66 11.68
C GLY A 303 11.43 5.14 13.11
N GLY A 304 12.50 4.50 13.57
CA GLY A 304 12.71 4.16 14.98
C GLY A 304 13.19 5.36 15.79
N TYR A 305 13.73 5.06 16.97
CA TYR A 305 14.39 6.03 17.83
C TYR A 305 15.75 5.50 18.25
N LEU A 306 16.73 6.40 18.39
CA LEU A 306 17.99 6.01 19.02
C LEU A 306 17.81 6.03 20.54
N LEU A 307 18.50 5.15 21.26
CA LEU A 307 18.33 4.97 22.69
C LEU A 307 19.65 5.16 23.45
N ASP A 308 19.76 6.28 24.16
CA ASP A 308 20.78 6.46 25.19
C ASP A 308 20.29 5.77 26.47
N LYS A 309 20.67 4.50 26.62
CA LYS A 309 20.32 3.67 27.80
C LYS A 309 20.89 4.24 29.09
N ALA A 310 22.11 4.79 29.06
CA ALA A 310 22.77 5.31 30.26
C ALA A 310 22.00 6.49 30.87
N ARG A 311 21.44 7.34 30.02
CA ARG A 311 20.68 8.54 30.44
C ARG A 311 19.17 8.38 30.35
N ASN A 312 18.70 7.22 29.89
CA ASN A 312 17.30 6.92 29.59
C ASN A 312 16.69 7.98 28.65
N VAL A 313 17.39 8.33 27.57
CA VAL A 313 16.92 9.30 26.58
C VAL A 313 16.60 8.59 25.27
N GLN A 314 15.39 8.83 24.76
CA GLN A 314 14.99 8.41 23.41
C GLN A 314 15.12 9.60 22.46
N TRP A 315 15.79 9.39 21.34
CA TRP A 315 16.00 10.39 20.30
C TRP A 315 15.10 10.09 19.11
N HIS A 316 14.10 10.94 18.90
CA HIS A 316 13.10 10.82 17.84
C HIS A 316 13.43 11.80 16.72
N PHE A 317 13.41 11.37 15.46
CA PHE A 317 13.72 12.27 14.34
C PHE A 317 12.52 13.18 14.00
N SER A 318 12.75 14.48 13.91
CA SER A 318 11.78 15.48 13.45
C SER A 318 11.94 15.73 11.95
N HIS A 319 10.87 15.55 11.19
CA HIS A 319 10.81 15.82 9.76
C HIS A 319 10.80 17.33 9.44
N ASP A 320 10.25 18.15 10.34
CA ASP A 320 10.18 19.61 10.14
C ASP A 320 11.54 20.27 10.42
N ARG A 321 12.24 19.79 11.46
CA ARG A 321 13.51 20.35 11.90
C ARG A 321 14.71 19.65 11.30
N MET A 322 14.57 18.45 10.74
CA MET A 322 15.66 17.62 10.23
C MET A 322 16.76 17.37 11.29
N LEU A 323 16.32 17.12 12.53
CA LEU A 323 17.15 16.92 13.72
C LEU A 323 16.51 15.85 14.61
N PHE A 324 17.27 15.25 15.52
CA PHE A 324 16.73 14.37 16.56
C PHE A 324 16.32 15.16 17.80
N LYS A 325 15.11 14.95 18.30
CA LYS A 325 14.59 15.46 19.58
C LYS A 325 14.77 14.42 20.67
N GLY A 326 15.53 14.76 21.71
CA GLY A 326 15.79 13.91 22.86
C GLY A 326 14.74 14.07 23.95
N ILE A 327 14.20 12.96 24.44
CA ILE A 327 13.22 12.95 25.53
C ILE A 327 13.60 11.89 26.54
N ASN A 328 13.67 12.26 27.81
CA ASN A 328 13.92 11.29 28.87
C ASN A 328 12.71 10.35 29.00
N SER A 329 12.90 9.05 28.79
CA SER A 329 11.83 8.05 28.78
C SER A 329 11.19 7.83 30.14
N ARG A 330 11.88 8.22 31.24
CA ARG A 330 11.37 8.08 32.61
C ARG A 330 10.68 9.33 33.13
N SER A 331 11.28 10.50 32.93
CA SER A 331 10.74 11.76 33.44
C SER A 331 9.89 12.53 32.43
N GLY A 332 9.97 12.20 31.15
CA GLY A 332 9.34 12.96 30.07
C GLY A 332 9.99 14.33 29.80
N ALA A 333 11.10 14.63 30.47
CA ALA A 333 11.79 15.91 30.34
C ALA A 333 12.53 16.02 29.00
N ASP A 334 12.65 17.27 28.54
CA ASP A 334 13.45 17.62 27.35
C ASP A 334 14.94 17.31 27.60
N ALA A 335 15.56 16.58 26.68
CA ALA A 335 17.00 16.28 26.70
C ALA A 335 17.78 17.08 25.63
N GLY A 336 17.11 17.95 24.87
CA GLY A 336 17.69 18.78 23.83
C GLY A 336 17.53 18.21 22.42
N TRP A 337 18.32 18.77 21.51
CA TRP A 337 18.33 18.49 20.07
C TRP A 337 19.69 17.94 19.66
N MET A 338 19.70 16.88 18.87
CA MET A 338 20.92 16.27 18.35
C MET A 338 20.95 16.41 16.82
N GLY A 339 22.01 17.06 16.33
CA GLY A 339 22.28 17.24 14.91
C GLY A 339 23.15 16.13 14.34
N ARG A 340 23.55 16.28 13.06
CA ARG A 340 24.35 15.32 12.29
C ARG A 340 25.71 15.03 12.92
N SER A 341 26.31 15.95 13.67
CA SER A 341 27.57 15.68 14.39
C SER A 341 27.38 14.84 15.66
N GLY A 342 26.13 14.66 16.11
CA GLY A 342 25.76 14.07 17.39
C GLY A 342 25.89 15.02 18.57
N ARG A 343 26.33 16.26 18.35
CA ARG A 343 26.36 17.27 19.40
C ARG A 343 24.93 17.58 19.85
N ILE A 344 24.75 17.63 21.17
CA ILE A 344 23.47 17.94 21.82
C ILE A 344 23.39 19.44 22.11
N TYR A 345 22.31 20.05 21.67
CA TYR A 345 21.98 21.47 21.82
C TYR A 345 20.73 21.63 22.69
N PRO A 346 20.68 22.62 23.60
CA PRO A 346 19.48 22.86 24.39
C PRO A 346 18.32 23.43 23.53
N SER A 347 18.63 24.15 22.45
CA SER A 347 17.65 24.68 21.50
C SER A 347 18.23 24.66 20.08
N THR A 348 17.36 24.84 19.08
CA THR A 348 17.77 24.92 17.67
C THR A 348 18.31 26.30 17.27
N ASP A 349 18.23 27.30 18.16
CA ASP A 349 18.61 28.66 17.84
C ASP A 349 20.13 28.81 17.74
N GLY A 350 20.61 29.32 16.61
CA GLY A 350 22.04 29.49 16.36
C GLY A 350 22.80 28.18 16.07
N MET A 351 22.10 27.08 15.83
CA MET A 351 22.72 25.86 15.29
C MET A 351 23.28 26.13 13.89
N ALA A 352 24.46 25.60 13.62
CA ALA A 352 25.11 25.71 12.33
C ALA A 352 24.35 24.87 11.28
N ALA A 353 24.35 25.31 10.02
CA ALA A 353 23.54 24.69 8.96
C ALA A 353 23.96 23.24 8.62
N ASP A 354 25.19 22.87 8.94
CA ASP A 354 25.76 21.53 8.75
C ASP A 354 25.31 20.50 9.80
N GLU A 355 24.73 20.95 10.93
CA GLU A 355 24.11 20.08 11.93
C GLU A 355 22.77 19.50 11.46
N TYR A 356 22.15 20.09 10.45
CA TYR A 356 20.87 19.63 9.94
C TYR A 356 21.08 18.46 8.98
N PHE A 357 20.28 17.41 9.14
CA PHE A 357 20.28 16.31 8.18
C PHE A 357 19.70 16.80 6.85
N ARG A 358 20.31 16.38 5.73
CA ARG A 358 19.81 16.69 4.38
C ARG A 358 18.69 15.74 3.96
N GLU A 359 18.70 14.54 4.54
CA GLU A 359 17.82 13.44 4.22
C GLU A 359 17.31 12.82 5.51
N ILE A 360 16.17 12.14 5.44
CA ILE A 360 15.54 11.56 6.62
C ILE A 360 16.21 10.22 6.92
N PRO A 361 16.87 10.07 8.08
CA PRO A 361 17.54 8.83 8.42
C PRO A 361 16.52 7.75 8.80
N LEU A 362 16.84 6.51 8.47
CA LEU A 362 16.22 5.33 9.01
C LEU A 362 17.08 4.82 10.18
N VAL A 363 16.48 4.70 11.34
CA VAL A 363 17.11 4.12 12.53
C VAL A 363 17.04 2.59 12.40
N VAL A 364 18.19 1.94 12.24
CA VAL A 364 18.29 0.48 12.01
C VAL A 364 18.25 -0.27 13.34
N ASP A 365 18.92 0.26 14.35
CA ASP A 365 18.92 -0.24 15.72
C ASP A 365 19.02 0.92 16.72
N GLU A 366 19.22 0.63 18.01
CA GLU A 366 19.27 1.64 19.08
C GLU A 366 20.39 2.69 18.91
N THR A 367 21.41 2.42 18.09
CA THR A 367 22.61 3.25 17.92
C THR A 367 22.97 3.51 16.46
N THR A 368 22.52 2.68 15.53
CA THR A 368 22.85 2.77 14.11
C THR A 368 21.74 3.45 13.34
N LEU A 369 22.11 4.42 12.50
CA LEU A 369 21.18 5.05 11.57
C LEU A 369 21.80 5.13 10.18
N VAL A 370 20.94 5.05 9.17
CA VAL A 370 21.31 5.08 7.76
C VAL A 370 20.50 6.17 7.08
N THR A 371 21.17 7.03 6.33
CA THR A 371 20.54 7.91 5.34
C THR A 371 20.70 7.29 3.96
N PRO A 372 20.04 7.81 2.90
CA PRO A 372 20.28 7.33 1.54
C PRO A 372 21.75 7.12 1.19
N ARG A 373 22.67 7.99 1.62
CA ARG A 373 24.08 7.91 1.23
C ARG A 373 25.06 7.63 2.35
N GLU A 374 24.68 7.78 3.61
CA GLU A 374 25.62 7.79 4.73
C GLU A 374 25.14 6.85 5.85
N LEU A 375 26.07 6.06 6.39
CA LEU A 375 25.90 5.16 7.53
C LEU A 375 26.56 5.77 8.76
N TYR A 376 25.82 5.84 9.86
CA TYR A 376 26.25 6.47 11.10
C TYR A 376 26.06 5.54 12.30
N ARG A 377 26.86 5.78 13.34
CA ARG A 377 26.67 5.21 14.68
C ARG A 377 26.69 6.29 15.75
N ALA A 378 25.72 6.24 16.65
CA ALA A 378 25.62 7.11 17.80
C ALA A 378 26.52 6.60 18.92
N ASP A 379 27.56 7.37 19.25
CA ASP A 379 28.29 7.23 20.50
C ASP A 379 27.73 8.25 21.50
N PHE A 380 26.86 7.76 22.39
CA PHE A 380 26.25 8.58 23.43
C PHE A 380 27.20 8.94 24.57
N ASP A 381 28.31 8.23 24.75
CA ASP A 381 29.31 8.55 25.77
C ASP A 381 30.15 9.74 25.33
N SER A 382 30.63 9.72 24.09
CA SER A 382 31.34 10.83 23.46
C SER A 382 30.42 11.94 22.95
N ARG A 383 29.10 11.71 22.91
CA ARG A 383 28.07 12.60 22.35
C ARG A 383 28.37 12.99 20.90
N ARG A 384 28.61 11.98 20.08
CA ARG A 384 28.93 12.11 18.66
C ARG A 384 28.13 11.12 17.83
N LEU A 385 27.82 11.54 16.62
CA LEU A 385 27.34 10.66 15.55
C LEU A 385 28.52 10.47 14.62
N GLU A 386 29.10 9.28 14.69
CA GLU A 386 30.27 8.91 13.93
C GLU A 386 29.83 8.47 12.54
N LEU A 387 30.36 9.14 11.51
CA LEU A 387 30.18 8.70 10.13
C LEU A 387 31.05 7.47 9.91
N LEU A 388 30.41 6.32 9.71
CA LEU A 388 31.09 5.06 9.48
C LEU A 388 31.38 4.81 8.02
N HIS A 389 30.43 5.07 7.12
CA HIS A 389 30.65 4.90 5.68
C HIS A 389 29.77 5.85 4.87
N ALA A 390 30.26 6.31 3.73
CA ALA A 390 29.53 7.16 2.80
C ALA A 390 29.64 6.59 1.38
N LEU A 391 28.51 6.46 0.70
CA LEU A 391 28.42 6.03 -0.68
C LEU A 391 28.82 7.17 -1.62
N GLU A 392 29.44 6.80 -2.74
CA GLU A 392 29.82 7.75 -3.79
C GLU A 392 28.75 7.82 -4.89
N ASN A 393 28.77 8.90 -5.68
CA ASN A 393 27.86 9.11 -6.82
C ASN A 393 26.36 9.13 -6.42
N ASP A 394 25.48 8.75 -7.35
CA ASP A 394 24.03 8.63 -7.13
C ASP A 394 23.63 7.23 -6.65
N GLU A 395 24.44 6.66 -5.77
CA GLU A 395 24.19 5.38 -5.12
C GLU A 395 23.45 5.58 -3.81
N GLU A 396 22.56 4.64 -3.46
CA GLU A 396 21.73 4.73 -2.26
C GLU A 396 21.64 3.39 -1.54
N TYR A 397 21.73 3.40 -0.21
CA TYR A 397 21.53 2.22 0.62
C TYR A 397 20.12 1.63 0.47
N ARG A 398 20.03 0.30 0.46
CA ARG A 398 18.78 -0.47 0.40
C ARG A 398 18.67 -1.46 1.57
N SER A 399 19.70 -1.54 2.40
CA SER A 399 19.68 -2.22 3.70
C SER A 399 20.59 -1.50 4.69
N GLY A 400 20.35 -1.75 5.98
CA GLY A 400 21.33 -1.48 7.01
C GLY A 400 22.44 -2.52 6.95
N PRO A 401 23.54 -2.32 7.70
CA PRO A 401 24.54 -3.36 7.84
C PRO A 401 23.93 -4.58 8.53
N GLN A 402 24.07 -5.74 7.90
CA GLN A 402 23.67 -7.05 8.44
C GLN A 402 24.93 -7.72 8.99
N LEU A 403 25.00 -7.83 10.32
CA LEU A 403 26.13 -8.40 11.04
C LEU A 403 26.06 -9.93 11.06
N GLU A 404 27.04 -10.58 10.46
CA GLU A 404 27.09 -12.03 10.28
C GLU A 404 28.49 -12.55 10.66
N GLY A 405 28.61 -13.18 11.83
CA GLY A 405 29.90 -13.64 12.34
C GLY A 405 30.93 -12.50 12.45
N LYS A 406 32.02 -12.63 11.68
CA LYS A 406 33.14 -11.66 11.60
C LYS A 406 32.95 -10.61 10.50
N MET A 407 31.94 -10.74 9.66
CA MET A 407 31.69 -9.86 8.53
C MET A 407 30.37 -9.10 8.69
N ALA A 408 30.28 -7.95 8.05
CA ALA A 408 29.08 -7.17 7.94
C ALA A 408 28.82 -6.84 6.49
N VAL A 409 27.57 -6.98 6.06
CA VAL A 409 27.19 -6.75 4.67
C VAL A 409 26.19 -5.60 4.60
N ALA A 410 26.43 -4.63 3.73
CA ALA A 410 25.47 -3.58 3.41
C ALA A 410 25.14 -3.60 1.92
N ILE A 411 23.88 -3.38 1.59
CA ILE A 411 23.38 -3.43 0.21
C ILE A 411 22.97 -2.02 -0.21
N SER A 412 23.37 -1.60 -1.40
CA SER A 412 22.87 -0.41 -2.06
C SER A 412 22.04 -0.75 -3.29
N ASN A 413 21.59 0.25 -4.03
CA ASN A 413 20.94 0.06 -5.33
C ASN A 413 21.89 -0.40 -6.45
N ARG A 414 23.22 -0.43 -6.22
CA ARG A 414 24.24 -0.76 -7.25
C ARG A 414 25.26 -1.79 -6.80
N ASN A 415 25.64 -1.82 -5.53
CA ASN A 415 26.73 -2.63 -5.00
C ASN A 415 26.35 -3.33 -3.70
N LEU A 416 27.11 -4.38 -3.42
CA LEU A 416 27.18 -5.10 -2.16
C LEU A 416 28.52 -4.76 -1.49
N TYR A 417 28.48 -4.26 -0.27
CA TYR A 417 29.65 -3.84 0.49
C TYR A 417 29.93 -4.81 1.63
N PHE A 418 31.19 -5.19 1.77
CA PHE A 418 31.70 -6.04 2.84
C PHE A 418 32.54 -5.21 3.81
N PHE A 419 32.28 -5.35 5.10
CA PHE A 419 33.03 -4.70 6.16
C PHE A 419 33.40 -5.72 7.24
N ASP A 420 34.52 -5.48 7.92
CA ASP A 420 34.84 -6.15 9.17
C ASP A 420 33.80 -5.83 10.25
N ALA A 421 33.16 -6.86 10.80
CA ALA A 421 32.10 -6.70 11.79
C ALA A 421 32.63 -6.14 13.12
N PHE A 422 33.91 -6.37 13.45
CA PHE A 422 34.50 -5.81 14.65
C PHE A 422 34.72 -4.30 14.50
N SER A 423 35.25 -3.87 13.37
CA SER A 423 35.44 -2.45 13.03
C SER A 423 34.10 -1.72 12.91
N LEU A 424 33.07 -2.36 12.35
CA LEU A 424 31.74 -1.77 12.32
C LEU A 424 31.14 -1.57 13.73
N ARG A 425 31.39 -2.50 14.66
CA ARG A 425 30.87 -2.44 16.03
C ARG A 425 31.68 -1.53 16.97
N ASN A 426 33.00 -1.49 16.81
CA ASN A 426 33.91 -0.86 17.77
C ASN A 426 34.81 0.23 17.16
N GLY A 427 34.93 0.29 15.83
CA GLY A 427 35.79 1.24 15.15
C GLY A 427 35.17 2.63 15.11
N HIS A 428 35.98 3.67 15.33
CA HIS A 428 35.56 5.08 15.38
C HIS A 428 35.99 5.88 14.13
N GLU A 429 36.57 5.18 13.15
CA GLU A 429 37.10 5.77 11.91
C GLU A 429 36.19 5.45 10.72
N LEU A 430 36.39 6.21 9.63
CA LEU A 430 35.69 5.97 8.37
C LEU A 430 36.07 4.59 7.83
N LEU A 431 35.11 3.69 7.77
CA LEU A 431 35.26 2.34 7.28
C LEU A 431 35.49 2.34 5.77
N GLN A 432 36.54 1.65 5.37
CA GLN A 432 36.74 1.24 4.00
C GLN A 432 36.15 -0.16 3.85
N PRO A 433 35.35 -0.41 2.80
CA PRO A 433 34.87 -1.75 2.55
C PRO A 433 36.05 -2.66 2.20
N ASP A 434 36.10 -3.84 2.82
CA ASP A 434 37.12 -4.87 2.53
C ASP A 434 36.98 -5.40 1.11
N ALA A 435 35.74 -5.41 0.60
CA ALA A 435 35.43 -5.71 -0.78
C ALA A 435 34.10 -5.05 -1.20
N THR A 436 33.96 -4.80 -2.51
CA THR A 436 32.74 -4.27 -3.12
C THR A 436 32.39 -5.09 -4.34
N VAL A 437 31.12 -5.51 -4.45
CA VAL A 437 30.63 -6.30 -5.59
C VAL A 437 29.49 -5.57 -6.27
N ALA A 438 29.63 -5.27 -7.56
CA ALA A 438 28.55 -4.72 -8.35
C ALA A 438 27.39 -5.72 -8.46
N LEU A 439 26.17 -5.25 -8.22
CA LEU A 439 24.96 -6.06 -8.35
C LEU A 439 24.77 -6.47 -9.82
N PRO A 440 24.65 -7.77 -10.13
CA PRO A 440 24.47 -8.24 -11.51
C PRO A 440 23.17 -7.76 -12.19
N GLY A 441 22.18 -7.35 -11.41
CA GLY A 441 20.87 -6.89 -11.87
C GLY A 441 20.22 -5.89 -10.91
N SER A 442 19.05 -5.37 -11.29
CA SER A 442 18.33 -4.35 -10.53
C SER A 442 17.96 -4.83 -9.12
N ILE A 443 18.25 -3.99 -8.12
CA ILE A 443 17.90 -4.22 -6.72
C ILE A 443 16.40 -4.47 -6.52
N ASP A 444 15.53 -3.88 -7.35
CA ASP A 444 14.08 -4.06 -7.25
C ASP A 444 13.66 -5.52 -7.46
N ASN A 445 14.40 -6.29 -8.26
CA ASN A 445 14.11 -7.70 -8.49
C ASN A 445 14.90 -8.64 -7.56
N LEU A 446 15.80 -8.10 -6.72
CA LEU A 446 16.61 -8.90 -5.82
C LEU A 446 15.73 -9.45 -4.69
N HIS A 447 15.76 -10.77 -4.51
CA HIS A 447 15.07 -11.46 -3.43
C HIS A 447 15.98 -11.61 -2.22
N SER A 448 17.16 -12.18 -2.42
CA SER A 448 18.14 -12.42 -1.37
C SER A 448 19.54 -12.58 -1.94
N ILE A 449 20.53 -12.36 -1.09
CA ILE A 449 21.95 -12.61 -1.37
C ILE A 449 22.42 -13.66 -0.37
N TYR A 450 23.03 -14.71 -0.86
CA TYR A 450 23.73 -15.70 -0.04
C TYR A 450 25.22 -15.37 -0.05
N VAL A 451 25.84 -15.43 1.11
CA VAL A 451 27.25 -15.12 1.31
C VAL A 451 27.88 -16.24 2.14
N ALA A 452 28.98 -16.81 1.68
CA ALA A 452 29.74 -17.81 2.42
C ALA A 452 31.21 -17.37 2.52
N GLU A 453 31.78 -17.43 3.72
CA GLU A 453 33.21 -17.19 3.96
C GLU A 453 34.02 -18.43 3.54
N LEU A 454 34.99 -18.25 2.64
CA LEU A 454 35.92 -19.28 2.17
C LEU A 454 37.33 -18.99 2.72
N ALA A 455 38.26 -19.94 2.54
CA ALA A 455 39.64 -19.75 3.00
C ALA A 455 40.34 -18.57 2.30
N ASP A 456 40.06 -18.37 1.01
CA ASP A 456 40.74 -17.39 0.15
C ASP A 456 39.82 -16.22 -0.27
N GLY A 457 38.66 -16.05 0.37
CA GLY A 457 37.70 -14.98 0.02
C GLY A 457 36.24 -15.33 0.35
N TYR A 458 35.33 -14.94 -0.53
CA TYR A 458 33.89 -15.15 -0.36
C TYR A 458 33.27 -15.80 -1.59
N ALA A 459 32.27 -16.66 -1.35
CA ALA A 459 31.31 -17.06 -2.37
C ALA A 459 30.04 -16.23 -2.20
N VAL A 460 29.56 -15.63 -3.29
CA VAL A 460 28.36 -14.78 -3.28
C VAL A 460 27.39 -15.28 -4.33
N SER A 461 26.12 -15.41 -3.94
CA SER A 461 25.04 -15.80 -4.85
C SER A 461 23.85 -14.84 -4.72
N PHE A 462 23.44 -14.26 -5.85
CA PHE A 462 22.33 -13.33 -5.97
C PHE A 462 21.11 -14.07 -6.53
N LEU A 463 20.03 -14.13 -5.74
CA LEU A 463 18.75 -14.63 -6.18
C LEU A 463 17.85 -13.47 -6.58
N TYR A 464 17.53 -13.38 -7.87
CA TYR A 464 16.56 -12.45 -8.44
C TYR A 464 15.23 -13.17 -8.71
N GLY A 465 14.10 -12.50 -8.44
CA GLY A 465 12.77 -13.06 -8.64
C GLY A 465 11.67 -12.52 -7.73
N THR A 466 11.91 -11.46 -6.94
CA THR A 466 10.94 -10.89 -5.98
C THR A 466 9.58 -10.61 -6.59
N TYR A 467 9.57 -10.19 -7.86
CA TYR A 467 8.36 -9.79 -8.57
C TYR A 467 7.90 -10.79 -9.65
N GLU A 468 8.32 -12.04 -9.55
CA GLU A 468 7.96 -13.10 -10.49
C GLU A 468 6.44 -13.31 -10.55
N ARG A 469 5.74 -13.28 -9.41
CA ARG A 469 4.28 -13.42 -9.31
C ARG A 469 3.52 -12.34 -10.07
N GLN A 470 4.13 -11.16 -10.21
CA GLN A 470 3.59 -10.04 -10.96
C GLN A 470 4.14 -9.99 -12.38
N GLY A 471 5.08 -10.86 -12.76
CA GLY A 471 5.69 -11.03 -14.09
C GLY A 471 6.48 -9.83 -14.57
N TRP A 472 7.16 -9.14 -13.64
CA TRP A 472 7.91 -7.93 -13.95
C TRP A 472 9.27 -8.22 -14.57
N SER A 473 9.98 -9.20 -14.01
CA SER A 473 11.32 -9.59 -14.43
C SER A 473 11.46 -11.11 -14.34
N PRO A 474 12.29 -11.73 -15.20
CA PRO A 474 12.62 -13.14 -15.07
C PRO A 474 13.37 -13.36 -13.76
N ALA A 475 13.28 -14.59 -13.24
CA ALA A 475 14.08 -15.00 -12.12
C ALA A 475 15.45 -15.49 -12.59
N LEU A 476 16.48 -15.15 -11.84
CA LEU A 476 17.88 -15.40 -12.19
C LEU A 476 18.65 -15.73 -10.92
N LEU A 477 19.55 -16.69 -11.01
CA LEU A 477 20.52 -17.00 -9.97
C LEU A 477 21.92 -16.71 -10.53
N VAL A 478 22.62 -15.75 -9.94
CA VAL A 478 23.98 -15.35 -10.36
C VAL A 478 24.93 -15.66 -9.21
N SER A 479 26.01 -16.38 -9.46
CA SER A 479 26.95 -16.84 -8.44
C SER A 479 28.38 -16.65 -8.87
N GLY A 480 29.21 -16.20 -7.95
CA GLY A 480 30.61 -15.96 -8.25
C GLY A 480 31.49 -15.90 -7.01
N LEU A 481 32.78 -15.90 -7.26
CA LEU A 481 33.82 -15.85 -6.23
C LEU A 481 34.39 -14.45 -6.14
N LEU A 482 34.65 -14.04 -4.90
CA LEU A 482 35.27 -12.79 -4.53
C LEU A 482 36.55 -13.09 -3.74
N PRO A 483 37.72 -13.16 -4.38
CA PRO A 483 39.00 -13.34 -3.70
C PRO A 483 39.27 -12.17 -2.74
N LEU A 484 40.04 -12.40 -1.67
CA LEU A 484 40.46 -11.33 -0.76
C LEU A 484 41.23 -10.22 -1.52
N GLY A 485 40.68 -9.01 -1.54
CA GLY A 485 41.24 -7.86 -2.27
C GLY A 485 41.13 -7.93 -3.80
N GLY A 486 40.39 -8.89 -4.33
CA GLY A 486 40.16 -9.08 -5.77
C GLY A 486 38.81 -8.58 -6.26
N GLU A 487 38.60 -8.64 -7.57
CA GLU A 487 37.30 -8.35 -8.20
C GLU A 487 36.39 -9.58 -8.18
N PHE A 488 35.08 -9.34 -8.12
CA PHE A 488 34.08 -10.41 -8.23
C PHE A 488 34.13 -11.04 -9.62
N SER A 489 34.29 -12.37 -9.65
CA SER A 489 34.29 -13.16 -10.87
C SER A 489 32.99 -13.96 -10.98
N ASP A 490 32.12 -13.57 -11.90
CA ASP A 490 30.90 -14.34 -12.21
C ASP A 490 31.31 -15.73 -12.73
N THR A 491 30.88 -16.75 -12.01
CA THR A 491 31.23 -18.15 -12.28
C THR A 491 30.04 -18.89 -12.90
N SER A 492 28.82 -18.55 -12.48
CA SER A 492 27.59 -19.24 -12.89
C SER A 492 26.41 -18.29 -12.91
N THR A 493 25.78 -18.15 -14.07
CA THR A 493 24.48 -17.48 -14.22
C THR A 493 23.45 -18.48 -14.73
N ARG A 494 22.37 -18.68 -13.97
CA ARG A 494 21.29 -19.63 -14.28
C ARG A 494 19.93 -18.93 -14.33
N PRO A 495 19.23 -18.93 -15.49
CA PRO A 495 17.84 -18.51 -15.53
C PRO A 495 16.96 -19.55 -14.82
N LEU A 496 16.11 -19.09 -13.91
CA LEU A 496 15.18 -19.96 -13.18
C LEU A 496 13.83 -19.99 -13.89
N GLN A 497 13.15 -21.13 -13.83
CA GLN A 497 11.79 -21.26 -14.33
C GLN A 497 10.80 -20.54 -13.40
N PRO A 498 9.73 -19.93 -13.94
CA PRO A 498 8.67 -19.37 -13.10
C PRO A 498 8.04 -20.46 -12.21
N SER A 499 7.89 -20.16 -10.92
CA SER A 499 7.14 -20.99 -9.97
C SER A 499 5.64 -21.01 -10.27
N PHE A 500 5.12 -20.06 -11.05
CA PHE A 500 3.71 -19.97 -11.39
C PHE A 500 3.46 -20.00 -12.89
N SER A 501 2.31 -20.53 -13.31
CA SER A 501 1.89 -20.49 -14.72
C SER A 501 1.64 -19.05 -15.20
N ASP A 502 1.86 -18.82 -16.50
CA ASP A 502 1.58 -17.54 -17.16
C ASP A 502 0.15 -17.04 -16.90
N TRP A 503 -0.83 -17.95 -16.87
CA TRP A 503 -2.23 -17.60 -16.59
C TRP A 503 -2.40 -16.95 -15.21
N PHE A 504 -1.66 -17.41 -14.20
CA PHE A 504 -1.68 -16.81 -12.88
C PHE A 504 -0.88 -15.51 -12.81
N ILE A 505 0.31 -15.47 -13.43
CA ILE A 505 1.19 -14.30 -13.43
C ILE A 505 0.49 -13.11 -14.11
N TYR A 506 -0.18 -13.34 -15.23
CA TYR A 506 -0.82 -12.30 -16.03
C TYR A 506 -2.35 -12.18 -15.83
N LYS A 507 -2.92 -12.85 -14.81
CA LYS A 507 -4.37 -12.84 -14.52
C LYS A 507 -5.02 -11.46 -14.50
N GLN A 508 -4.31 -10.45 -13.98
CA GLN A 508 -4.81 -9.07 -13.92
C GLN A 508 -5.17 -8.53 -15.30
N TYR A 509 -4.36 -8.84 -16.32
CA TYR A 509 -4.58 -8.41 -17.69
C TYR A 509 -5.69 -9.21 -18.38
N LEU A 510 -5.87 -10.49 -18.01
CA LEU A 510 -6.95 -11.33 -18.51
C LEU A 510 -8.33 -10.87 -17.99
N ILE A 511 -8.38 -10.41 -16.74
CA ILE A 511 -9.59 -9.83 -16.15
C ILE A 511 -9.94 -8.53 -16.87
N SER A 512 -8.97 -7.61 -16.97
CA SER A 512 -9.15 -6.33 -17.63
C SER A 512 -7.82 -5.68 -18.00
N PRO A 513 -7.45 -5.61 -19.28
CA PRO A 513 -6.21 -4.98 -19.71
C PRO A 513 -6.15 -3.50 -19.30
N LEU A 514 -7.21 -2.73 -19.59
CA LEU A 514 -7.24 -1.30 -19.30
C LEU A 514 -7.16 -1.03 -17.80
N LEU A 515 -7.94 -1.74 -16.98
CA LEU A 515 -7.95 -1.51 -15.54
C LEU A 515 -6.64 -1.99 -14.88
N ALA A 516 -5.96 -3.00 -15.45
CA ALA A 516 -4.63 -3.39 -14.98
C ALA A 516 -3.59 -2.28 -15.22
N TYR A 517 -3.62 -1.62 -16.38
CA TYR A 517 -2.75 -0.47 -16.65
C TYR A 517 -3.13 0.75 -15.80
N LEU A 518 -4.41 1.10 -15.73
CA LEU A 518 -4.90 2.22 -14.93
C LEU A 518 -4.59 2.02 -13.45
N SER A 519 -4.79 0.81 -12.91
CA SER A 519 -4.41 0.46 -11.55
C SER A 519 -2.96 0.80 -11.27
N LYS A 520 -2.02 0.29 -12.08
CA LYS A 520 -0.59 0.54 -11.91
C LYS A 520 -0.21 2.01 -12.11
N ALA A 521 -0.82 2.70 -13.08
CA ALA A 521 -0.58 4.13 -13.30
C ALA A 521 -1.10 4.99 -12.15
N THR A 522 -2.29 4.67 -11.63
CA THR A 522 -2.83 5.31 -10.42
C THR A 522 -1.91 5.10 -9.24
N TRP A 523 -1.34 3.90 -9.06
CA TRP A 523 -0.38 3.64 -8.00
C TRP A 523 0.91 4.44 -8.15
N SER A 524 1.50 4.42 -9.35
CA SER A 524 2.70 5.17 -9.67
C SER A 524 2.53 6.68 -9.48
N ALA A 525 1.33 7.23 -9.68
CA ALA A 525 1.07 8.65 -9.52
C ALA A 525 0.88 9.10 -8.06
N ILE A 526 0.57 8.17 -7.15
CA ILE A 526 0.33 8.46 -5.73
C ILE A 526 1.63 8.33 -4.92
N GLU A 527 2.58 7.53 -5.40
CA GLU A 527 3.87 7.31 -4.75
C GLU A 527 4.86 8.44 -5.11
N PRO A 528 5.34 9.23 -4.13
CA PRO A 528 6.11 10.46 -4.39
C PRO A 528 7.57 10.23 -4.83
N ARG A 529 8.13 9.05 -4.60
CA ARG A 529 9.43 8.64 -5.16
C ARG A 529 9.15 7.49 -6.11
N HIS A 530 9.64 7.58 -7.34
CA HIS A 530 9.27 6.76 -8.49
C HIS A 530 9.67 5.26 -8.39
N GLU A 531 9.85 4.75 -7.19
CA GLU A 531 10.45 3.46 -6.86
C GLU A 531 9.34 2.42 -6.70
N GLY A 532 9.27 1.50 -7.67
CA GLY A 532 8.08 0.68 -7.95
C GLY A 532 7.07 1.38 -8.88
N SER A 533 7.24 2.68 -9.11
CA SER A 533 6.50 3.45 -10.09
C SER A 533 7.01 3.07 -11.49
N VAL A 534 6.24 2.23 -12.16
CA VAL A 534 6.62 1.79 -13.49
C VAL A 534 6.09 2.80 -14.50
N SER A 535 7.02 3.44 -15.21
CA SER A 535 6.67 4.36 -16.30
C SER A 535 5.68 3.69 -17.26
N LEU A 536 4.77 4.48 -17.84
CA LEU A 536 3.82 3.95 -18.82
C LEU A 536 4.54 3.22 -19.97
N HIS A 537 5.71 3.73 -20.37
CA HIS A 537 6.56 3.08 -21.37
C HIS A 537 7.00 1.68 -20.92
N THR A 538 7.56 1.56 -19.71
CA THR A 538 7.98 0.27 -19.15
C THR A 538 6.80 -0.69 -18.99
N LEU A 539 5.64 -0.20 -18.56
CA LEU A 539 4.38 -0.97 -18.50
C LEU A 539 3.97 -1.54 -19.86
N LEU A 540 4.04 -0.73 -20.91
CA LEU A 540 3.64 -1.09 -22.28
C LEU A 540 4.67 -1.98 -22.97
N SER A 541 5.96 -1.80 -22.67
CA SER A 541 7.06 -2.60 -23.21
C SER A 541 7.15 -4.01 -22.63
N ARG A 542 6.33 -4.31 -21.62
CA ARG A 542 6.38 -5.58 -20.89
C ARG A 542 6.18 -6.79 -21.81
N PRO A 543 7.04 -7.82 -21.74
CA PRO A 543 6.84 -9.05 -22.50
C PRO A 543 5.65 -9.80 -21.90
N ILE A 544 4.54 -9.79 -22.62
CA ILE A 544 3.36 -10.64 -22.32
C ILE A 544 3.42 -11.83 -23.29
N PRO A 545 3.30 -13.08 -22.83
CA PRO A 545 3.23 -14.25 -23.71
C PRO A 545 2.14 -14.09 -24.78
N VAL A 546 2.41 -14.57 -26.00
CA VAL A 546 1.47 -14.41 -27.14
C VAL A 546 0.11 -15.01 -26.79
N GLN A 547 0.08 -16.17 -26.13
CA GLN A 547 -1.14 -16.85 -25.71
C GLN A 547 -2.00 -15.99 -24.77
N VAL A 548 -1.37 -15.29 -23.82
CA VAL A 548 -2.05 -14.37 -22.91
C VAL A 548 -2.59 -13.16 -23.67
N ARG A 549 -1.80 -12.56 -24.58
CA ARG A 549 -2.26 -11.44 -25.42
C ARG A 549 -3.45 -11.82 -26.28
N THR A 550 -3.43 -13.00 -26.90
CA THR A 550 -4.56 -13.51 -27.69
C THR A 550 -5.79 -13.72 -26.81
N ALA A 551 -5.63 -14.28 -25.61
CA ALA A 551 -6.73 -14.48 -24.68
C ALA A 551 -7.33 -13.15 -24.20
N MET A 552 -6.50 -12.13 -23.95
CA MET A 552 -6.96 -10.77 -23.62
C MET A 552 -7.83 -10.19 -24.76
N LEU A 553 -7.36 -10.28 -26.00
CA LEU A 553 -8.09 -9.76 -27.17
C LEU A 553 -9.40 -10.51 -27.39
N VAL A 554 -9.37 -11.84 -27.35
CA VAL A 554 -10.57 -12.67 -27.52
C VAL A 554 -11.59 -12.41 -26.40
N SER A 555 -11.14 -12.32 -25.15
CA SER A 555 -11.99 -11.98 -24.01
C SER A 555 -12.66 -10.61 -24.20
N ALA A 556 -11.90 -9.59 -24.60
CA ALA A 556 -12.42 -8.25 -24.89
C ALA A 556 -13.47 -8.26 -26.01
N LEU A 557 -13.20 -8.96 -27.12
CA LEU A 557 -14.13 -9.08 -28.25
C LEU A 557 -15.40 -9.84 -27.86
N LEU A 558 -15.28 -10.92 -27.08
CA LEU A 558 -16.42 -11.67 -26.57
C LEU A 558 -17.27 -10.82 -25.62
N CYS A 559 -16.65 -10.07 -24.70
CA CYS A 559 -17.38 -9.15 -23.82
C CYS A 559 -18.12 -8.06 -24.61
N ALA A 560 -17.50 -7.49 -25.63
CA ALA A 560 -18.13 -6.50 -26.52
C ALA A 560 -19.28 -7.11 -27.32
N LEU A 561 -19.09 -8.29 -27.91
CA LEU A 561 -20.11 -9.01 -28.67
C LEU A 561 -21.31 -9.39 -27.80
N LEU A 562 -21.07 -9.97 -26.62
CA LEU A 562 -22.12 -10.31 -25.67
C LEU A 562 -22.90 -9.06 -25.23
N THR A 563 -22.21 -7.95 -24.98
CA THR A 563 -22.86 -6.67 -24.68
C THR A 563 -23.70 -6.20 -25.85
N ALA A 564 -23.22 -6.31 -27.09
CA ALA A 564 -23.96 -5.93 -28.29
C ALA A 564 -25.22 -6.78 -28.51
N LEU A 565 -25.14 -8.09 -28.24
CA LEU A 565 -26.27 -9.01 -28.35
C LEU A 565 -27.31 -8.76 -27.26
N LEU A 566 -26.87 -8.65 -26.00
CA LEU A 566 -27.75 -8.42 -24.86
C LEU A 566 -28.39 -7.03 -24.89
N SER A 567 -27.66 -6.01 -25.32
CA SER A 567 -28.18 -4.64 -25.43
C SER A 567 -29.23 -4.45 -26.53
N ARG A 568 -29.42 -5.42 -27.44
CA ARG A 568 -30.57 -5.43 -28.36
C ARG A 568 -31.88 -5.73 -27.64
N ARG A 569 -31.83 -6.44 -26.50
CA ARG A 569 -32.99 -6.78 -25.67
C ARG A 569 -33.30 -5.72 -24.61
N THR A 570 -32.47 -4.69 -24.48
CA THR A 570 -32.67 -3.61 -23.51
C THR A 570 -33.18 -2.34 -24.21
N GLN A 571 -33.95 -1.52 -23.49
CA GLN A 571 -34.47 -0.24 -23.97
C GLN A 571 -33.41 0.88 -23.99
N LEU A 572 -32.17 0.56 -24.37
CA LEU A 572 -31.08 1.55 -24.45
C LEU A 572 -31.11 2.27 -25.79
N GLU A 573 -30.95 3.60 -25.75
CA GLU A 573 -30.71 4.41 -26.95
C GLU A 573 -29.43 3.96 -27.68
N SER A 574 -29.36 4.17 -29.00
CA SER A 574 -28.21 3.77 -29.83
C SER A 574 -26.87 4.31 -29.31
N ARG A 575 -26.85 5.54 -28.78
CA ARG A 575 -25.65 6.13 -28.16
C ARG A 575 -25.25 5.40 -26.87
N GLY A 576 -26.21 5.13 -25.99
CA GLY A 576 -25.96 4.39 -24.75
C GLY A 576 -25.46 2.97 -25.02
N ARG A 577 -26.02 2.32 -26.04
CA ARG A 577 -25.56 1.01 -26.52
C ARG A 577 -24.10 1.06 -27.00
N ALA A 578 -23.75 2.03 -27.83
CA ALA A 578 -22.38 2.19 -28.34
C ALA A 578 -21.37 2.45 -27.20
N ILE A 579 -21.74 3.28 -26.21
CA ILE A 579 -20.93 3.53 -25.03
C ILE A 579 -20.67 2.24 -24.26
N TRP A 580 -21.70 1.43 -23.97
CA TRP A 580 -21.53 0.17 -23.25
C TRP A 580 -20.65 -0.83 -24.00
N ILE A 581 -20.87 -1.00 -25.31
CA ILE A 581 -20.05 -1.91 -26.12
C ILE A 581 -18.59 -1.48 -26.10
N THR A 582 -18.32 -0.18 -26.29
CA THR A 582 -16.97 0.38 -26.30
C THR A 582 -16.30 0.25 -24.93
N CYS A 583 -16.99 0.63 -23.85
CA CYS A 583 -16.48 0.49 -22.49
C CYS A 583 -16.15 -0.97 -22.17
N ASN A 584 -17.01 -1.93 -22.55
CA ASN A 584 -16.80 -3.34 -22.24
C ASN A 584 -15.72 -3.98 -23.12
N ALA A 585 -15.47 -3.46 -24.32
CA ALA A 585 -14.32 -3.86 -25.13
C ALA A 585 -13.00 -3.51 -24.43
N PHE A 586 -12.90 -2.35 -23.78
CA PHE A 586 -11.68 -1.94 -23.08
C PHE A 586 -11.55 -2.53 -21.67
N THR A 587 -12.67 -2.62 -20.94
CA THR A 587 -12.67 -3.04 -19.54
C THR A 587 -12.89 -4.54 -19.36
N GLY A 588 -13.28 -5.28 -20.40
CA GLY A 588 -13.40 -6.73 -20.37
C GLY A 588 -14.49 -7.25 -19.44
N ILE A 589 -14.14 -8.25 -18.62
CA ILE A 589 -15.08 -8.97 -17.74
C ILE A 589 -15.76 -8.02 -16.74
N PRO A 590 -15.04 -7.12 -16.01
CA PRO A 590 -15.67 -6.11 -15.18
C PRO A 590 -16.73 -5.29 -15.91
N GLY A 591 -16.46 -4.88 -17.16
CA GLY A 591 -17.39 -4.10 -17.96
C GLY A 591 -18.70 -4.84 -18.23
N LEU A 592 -18.59 -6.06 -18.73
CA LEU A 592 -19.74 -6.93 -19.00
C LEU A 592 -20.57 -7.18 -17.74
N LEU A 593 -19.93 -7.51 -16.62
CA LEU A 593 -20.63 -7.78 -15.37
C LEU A 593 -21.33 -6.52 -14.84
N THR A 594 -20.69 -5.35 -14.91
CA THR A 594 -21.34 -4.08 -14.56
C THR A 594 -22.55 -3.80 -15.46
N PHE A 595 -22.45 -4.03 -16.77
CA PHE A 595 -23.59 -3.92 -17.67
C PHE A 595 -24.74 -4.85 -17.25
N LEU A 596 -24.45 -6.10 -16.93
CA LEU A 596 -25.46 -7.07 -16.46
C LEU A 596 -26.09 -6.68 -15.12
N CYS A 597 -25.34 -6.02 -14.23
CA CYS A 597 -25.81 -5.55 -12.93
C CYS A 597 -26.59 -4.23 -12.98
N LEU A 598 -26.37 -3.42 -14.01
CA LEU A 598 -26.99 -2.10 -14.17
C LEU A 598 -28.05 -2.04 -15.26
N SER A 599 -28.21 -3.05 -16.12
CA SER A 599 -29.23 -3.05 -17.18
C SER A 599 -30.46 -3.88 -16.81
N GLU A 600 -31.65 -3.43 -17.24
CA GLU A 600 -32.96 -4.06 -16.99
C GLU A 600 -33.23 -5.35 -17.80
N TRP A 601 -32.20 -6.00 -18.35
CA TRP A 601 -32.39 -7.15 -19.24
C TRP A 601 -33.20 -8.30 -18.61
N ARG A 602 -33.16 -8.44 -17.26
CA ARG A 602 -33.95 -9.44 -16.53
C ARG A 602 -35.42 -9.06 -16.31
N GLU A 603 -35.73 -7.78 -16.28
CA GLU A 603 -37.13 -7.31 -16.11
C GLU A 603 -37.88 -7.46 -17.43
N ALA A 604 -37.23 -7.15 -18.56
CA ALA A 604 -37.79 -7.38 -19.89
C ALA A 604 -38.15 -8.85 -20.14
N ASP A 605 -37.26 -9.80 -19.79
CA ASP A 605 -37.54 -11.24 -19.94
C ASP A 605 -38.67 -11.71 -19.01
N ARG A 606 -38.79 -11.14 -17.80
CA ARG A 606 -39.89 -11.45 -16.86
C ARG A 606 -41.23 -10.90 -17.34
N ASP A 607 -41.25 -9.68 -17.85
CA ASP A 607 -42.46 -9.05 -18.36
C ASP A 607 -42.94 -9.73 -19.64
N GLN A 608 -42.01 -10.17 -20.51
CA GLN A 608 -42.34 -11.02 -21.66
C GLN A 608 -42.89 -12.38 -21.23
N ALA A 609 -42.22 -13.08 -20.29
CA ALA A 609 -42.71 -14.36 -19.80
C ALA A 609 -44.08 -14.23 -19.11
N ALA A 610 -44.32 -13.16 -18.33
CA ALA A 610 -45.60 -12.88 -17.71
C ALA A 610 -46.68 -12.55 -18.74
N ALA A 611 -46.35 -11.78 -19.78
CA ALA A 611 -47.26 -11.48 -20.89
C ALA A 611 -47.61 -12.75 -21.69
N GLU A 612 -46.65 -13.64 -21.96
CA GLU A 612 -46.89 -14.92 -22.62
C GLU A 612 -47.78 -15.84 -21.78
N VAL A 613 -47.56 -15.91 -20.46
CA VAL A 613 -48.41 -16.69 -19.54
C VAL A 613 -49.82 -16.10 -19.50
N ALA A 614 -49.97 -14.78 -19.41
CA ALA A 614 -51.26 -14.11 -19.44
C ALA A 614 -52.00 -14.35 -20.77
N GLN A 615 -51.29 -14.31 -21.89
CA GLN A 615 -51.85 -14.59 -23.22
C GLN A 615 -52.28 -16.06 -23.36
N ARG A 616 -51.49 -17.01 -22.85
CA ARG A 616 -51.87 -18.43 -22.82
C ARG A 616 -53.08 -18.69 -21.93
N ALA A 617 -53.20 -17.98 -20.82
CA ALA A 617 -54.36 -18.07 -19.92
C ALA A 617 -55.64 -17.44 -20.51
N GLN A 618 -55.53 -16.54 -21.49
CA GLN A 618 -56.69 -15.98 -22.22
C GLN A 618 -57.16 -16.86 -23.39
N LEU A 619 -56.30 -17.76 -23.89
CA LEU A 619 -56.59 -18.67 -24.99
C LEU A 619 -57.10 -20.05 -24.53
N ALA A 620 -56.95 -20.37 -23.24
CA ALA A 620 -57.48 -21.56 -22.58
C ALA A 620 -58.79 -21.21 -21.85
#